data_AF-A0A7J8YTA7-F1
#
_entry.id   AF-A0A7J8YTA7-F1
#
_cell.length_a   1.000
_cell.length_b   1.000
_cell.length_c   1.000
_cell.angle_alpha   90.00
_cell.angle_beta   90.00
_cell.angle_gamma   90.00
#
_symmetry.space_group_name_H-M   'P 1'
#
loop_
_entity.id
_entity.type
_entity.pdbx_description
1 polymer ?
#
loop_
_entity_poly.entity_id
_entity_poly.type
_entity_poly.pdbx_seq_one_letter_code
_entity_poly.pdbx_strand_id
1 'polypeptide(L)'
;MATTAPTGSPLSQPSLTHPPPPRKLTTVKALSESPGLSSIPSIYTFPKETYHEQVSDTKEPIPTIDFSLLTSSHPDQRSKTIRELGKACRNWGFFMVTNHGVPERMMKAIIEVCREFFELPEEEKRGIGGKHVLDPIRFGTSFNESVDEILCWRDYVKIFQHPEFHSPKKPPSFRFVVVQIYLPSSIKKVYSQTFFSSSQKSR
;
A
#
# COMPACT_ATOMS: atom_id res chain seq x y z
N MET A 1 -21.51 54.80 49.16
CA MET A 1 -21.69 55.05 47.71
C MET A 1 -20.49 54.46 46.97
N ALA A 2 -20.79 53.57 46.01
CA ALA A 2 -19.96 52.92 44.99
C ALA A 2 -18.44 52.81 45.17
N THR A 3 -17.98 51.58 45.44
CA THR A 3 -16.59 51.13 45.23
C THR A 3 -16.43 50.67 43.77
N THR A 4 -15.47 51.23 43.03
CA THR A 4 -15.17 50.90 41.64
C THR A 4 -14.26 49.67 41.53
N ALA A 5 -14.61 48.73 40.63
CA ALA A 5 -13.81 47.56 40.30
C ALA A 5 -12.78 47.89 39.18
N PRO A 6 -11.63 47.19 39.11
CA PRO A 6 -10.63 47.46 38.09
C PRO A 6 -10.95 46.76 36.75
N THR A 7 -10.82 47.51 35.66
CA THR A 7 -10.99 47.08 34.28
C THR A 7 -9.83 46.18 33.83
N GLY A 8 -10.11 44.89 33.58
CA GLY A 8 -9.16 43.98 32.96
C GLY A 8 -9.03 44.23 31.45
N SER A 9 -7.79 44.24 30.94
CA SER A 9 -7.50 44.32 29.50
C SER A 9 -7.90 43.01 28.78
N PRO A 10 -8.40 43.05 27.54
CA PRO A 10 -8.74 41.82 26.81
C PRO A 10 -7.46 41.09 26.38
N LEU A 11 -7.38 39.81 26.75
CA LEU A 11 -6.40 38.87 26.21
C LEU A 11 -6.59 38.76 24.69
N SER A 12 -5.53 39.06 23.93
CA SER A 12 -5.52 38.84 22.48
C SER A 12 -5.64 37.34 22.20
N GLN A 13 -6.73 36.95 21.53
CA GLN A 13 -6.89 35.58 21.06
C GLN A 13 -5.82 35.28 20.00
N PRO A 14 -5.16 34.10 20.04
CA PRO A 14 -4.25 33.68 18.99
C PRO A 14 -5.07 33.49 17.71
N SER A 15 -4.65 34.18 16.65
CA SER A 15 -5.20 34.02 15.31
C SER A 15 -5.13 32.56 14.89
N LEU A 16 -6.29 31.95 14.66
CA LEU A 16 -6.41 30.65 14.02
C LEU A 16 -5.84 30.79 12.60
N THR A 17 -4.56 30.46 12.44
CA THR A 17 -3.94 30.33 11.13
C THR A 17 -4.67 29.22 10.40
N HIS A 18 -5.37 29.58 9.32
CA HIS A 18 -5.94 28.61 8.41
C HIS A 18 -4.84 27.64 7.97
N PRO A 19 -5.09 26.32 7.97
CA PRO A 19 -4.13 25.38 7.41
C PRO A 19 -3.85 25.78 5.95
N PRO A 20 -2.58 25.73 5.51
CA PRO A 20 -2.23 26.08 4.15
C PRO A 20 -3.07 25.24 3.16
N PRO A 21 -3.47 25.80 2.01
CA PRO A 21 -4.26 25.07 1.04
C PRO A 21 -3.52 23.79 0.64
N PRO A 22 -4.24 22.68 0.41
CA PRO A 22 -3.63 21.41 0.07
C PRO A 22 -2.76 21.57 -1.17
N ARG A 23 -1.48 21.17 -1.06
CA ARG A 23 -0.55 21.18 -2.19
C ARG A 23 -1.09 20.26 -3.27
N LYS A 24 -1.42 20.82 -4.44
CA LYS A 24 -1.80 20.01 -5.60
C LYS A 24 -0.53 19.40 -6.20
N LEU A 25 -0.17 18.20 -5.76
CA LEU A 25 0.99 17.49 -6.28
C LEU A 25 0.68 16.84 -7.63
N THR A 26 1.53 17.07 -8.62
CA THR A 26 1.57 16.32 -9.88
C THR A 26 1.94 14.86 -9.62
N THR A 27 1.44 13.93 -10.42
CA THR A 27 1.81 12.51 -10.29
C THR A 27 3.30 12.30 -10.55
N VAL A 28 3.90 11.27 -9.95
CA VAL A 28 5.31 10.93 -10.18
C VAL A 28 5.53 10.51 -11.63
N LYS A 29 4.58 9.79 -12.25
CA LYS A 29 4.64 9.48 -13.69
C LYS A 29 4.72 10.75 -14.54
N ALA A 30 3.80 11.69 -14.36
CA ALA A 30 3.79 12.93 -15.15
C ALA A 30 5.03 13.79 -14.88
N LEU A 31 5.53 13.82 -13.64
CA LEU A 31 6.80 14.45 -13.31
C LEU A 31 7.97 13.79 -14.04
N SER A 32 8.03 12.46 -14.06
CA SER A 32 9.09 11.69 -14.72
C SER A 32 9.09 11.84 -16.25
N GLU A 33 7.93 12.11 -16.83
CA GLU A 33 7.73 12.31 -18.27
C GLU A 33 7.82 13.78 -18.68
N SER A 34 7.97 14.69 -17.72
CA SER A 34 8.02 16.12 -18.00
C SER A 34 9.32 16.52 -18.70
N PRO A 35 9.26 17.37 -19.75
CA PRO A 35 10.46 17.87 -20.40
C PRO A 35 11.26 18.72 -19.42
N GLY A 36 12.54 18.40 -19.22
CA GLY A 36 13.44 19.18 -18.38
C GLY A 36 13.67 18.62 -16.96
N LEU A 37 13.14 17.44 -16.62
CA LEU A 37 13.54 16.76 -15.38
C LEU A 37 14.99 16.24 -15.50
N SER A 38 15.95 17.00 -14.99
CA SER A 38 17.38 16.62 -14.97
C SER A 38 17.81 15.92 -13.69
N SER A 39 17.02 16.01 -12.62
CA SER A 39 17.29 15.39 -11.32
C SER A 39 15.99 15.16 -10.54
N ILE A 40 16.01 14.19 -9.62
CA ILE A 40 14.90 13.93 -8.70
C ILE A 40 14.77 15.14 -7.75
N PRO A 41 13.58 15.76 -7.61
CA PRO A 41 13.37 16.86 -6.69
C PRO A 41 13.67 16.46 -5.23
N SER A 42 14.15 17.43 -4.46
CA SER A 42 14.56 17.22 -3.05
C SER A 42 13.44 16.69 -2.16
N ILE A 43 12.18 16.99 -2.47
CA ILE A 43 11.02 16.47 -1.73
C ILE A 43 10.88 14.93 -1.82
N TYR A 44 11.59 14.28 -2.74
CA TYR A 44 11.66 12.81 -2.85
C TYR A 44 13.04 12.24 -2.47
N THR A 45 13.94 13.10 -1.98
CA THR A 45 15.31 12.72 -1.63
C THR A 45 15.41 12.58 -0.13
N PHE A 46 15.74 11.38 0.35
CA PHE A 46 16.00 11.18 1.77
C PHE A 46 17.28 11.91 2.19
N PRO A 47 17.28 12.62 3.33
CA PRO A 47 18.49 13.17 3.92
C PRO A 47 19.54 12.06 4.09
N LYS A 48 20.76 12.32 3.62
CA LYS A 48 21.88 11.36 3.68
C LYS A 48 22.23 10.89 5.09
N GLU A 49 21.75 11.60 6.12
CA GLU A 49 22.15 11.43 7.51
C GLU A 49 21.36 10.34 8.26
N THR A 50 20.26 9.82 7.71
CA THR A 50 19.34 8.95 8.46
C THR A 50 19.59 7.44 8.27
N TYR A 51 20.37 7.02 7.27
CA TYR A 51 20.57 5.59 6.98
C TYR A 51 22.02 5.25 6.64
N HIS A 52 22.87 5.20 7.67
CA HIS A 52 24.07 4.36 7.65
C HIS A 52 23.72 2.97 8.20
N GLU A 53 22.68 2.33 7.67
CA GLU A 53 22.52 0.91 7.90
C GLU A 53 23.48 0.23 6.92
N GLN A 54 24.62 -0.26 7.44
CA GLN A 54 25.47 -1.13 6.65
C GLN A 54 24.57 -2.26 6.16
N VAL A 55 24.35 -2.33 4.85
CA VAL A 55 23.70 -3.48 4.24
C VAL A 55 24.61 -4.66 4.58
N SER A 56 24.24 -5.41 5.62
CA SER A 56 24.92 -6.66 5.91
C SER A 56 24.64 -7.54 4.68
N ASP A 57 25.68 -7.86 3.93
CA ASP A 57 25.64 -8.82 2.83
C ASP A 57 25.40 -10.22 3.42
N THR A 58 24.23 -10.42 4.03
CA THR A 58 23.77 -11.72 4.48
C THR A 58 23.40 -12.49 3.23
N LYS A 59 24.30 -13.39 2.80
CA LYS A 59 24.10 -14.32 1.69
C LYS A 59 22.94 -15.31 1.88
N GLU A 60 22.14 -15.15 2.94
CA GLU A 60 21.00 -16.02 3.17
C GLU A 60 19.87 -15.66 2.21
N PRO A 61 19.40 -16.60 1.36
CA PRO A 61 18.30 -16.32 0.45
C PRO A 61 17.00 -16.11 1.24
N ILE A 62 16.13 -15.25 0.71
CA ILE A 62 14.79 -15.03 1.25
C ILE A 62 14.06 -16.39 1.37
N PRO A 63 13.50 -16.74 2.55
CA PRO A 63 12.78 -17.99 2.72
C PRO A 63 11.67 -18.14 1.69
N THR A 64 11.59 -19.31 1.07
CA THR A 64 10.56 -19.63 0.08
C THR A 64 9.70 -20.78 0.59
N ILE A 65 8.37 -20.57 0.63
CA ILE A 65 7.40 -21.54 1.13
C ILE A 65 6.61 -22.13 -0.04
N ASP A 66 6.62 -23.45 -0.15
CA ASP A 66 5.74 -24.18 -1.06
C ASP A 66 4.33 -24.24 -0.46
N PHE A 67 3.39 -23.48 -1.04
CA PHE A 67 2.03 -23.38 -0.53
C PHE A 67 1.24 -24.69 -0.69
N SER A 68 1.55 -25.51 -1.69
CA SER A 68 0.85 -26.77 -1.93
C SER A 68 1.01 -27.74 -0.75
N LEU A 69 2.16 -27.68 -0.07
CA LEU A 69 2.48 -28.51 1.09
C LEU A 69 1.70 -28.11 2.34
N LEU A 70 1.22 -26.87 2.45
CA LEU A 70 0.32 -26.45 3.53
C LEU A 70 -1.03 -27.15 3.46
N THR A 71 -1.42 -27.58 2.26
CA THR A 71 -2.64 -28.36 2.00
C THR A 71 -2.38 -29.84 1.72
N SER A 72 -1.16 -30.33 1.97
CA SER A 72 -0.81 -31.74 1.74
C SER A 72 -1.69 -32.67 2.57
N SER A 73 -2.08 -33.81 1.98
CA SER A 73 -2.77 -34.90 2.67
C SER A 73 -1.86 -35.61 3.67
N HIS A 74 -0.53 -35.48 3.54
CA HIS A 74 0.46 -36.07 4.45
C HIS A 74 0.71 -35.16 5.66
N PRO A 75 0.33 -35.57 6.89
CA PRO A 75 0.46 -34.72 8.08
C PRO A 75 1.89 -34.25 8.37
N ASP A 76 2.89 -35.10 8.13
CA ASP A 76 4.29 -34.78 8.41
C ASP A 76 4.84 -33.68 7.49
N GLN A 77 4.51 -33.74 6.20
CA GLN A 77 4.88 -32.70 5.22
C GLN A 77 4.23 -31.37 5.58
N ARG A 78 2.93 -31.42 5.94
CA ARG A 78 2.18 -30.23 6.35
C ARG A 78 2.77 -29.62 7.62
N SER A 79 3.05 -30.44 8.64
CA SER A 79 3.67 -30.01 9.90
C SER A 79 5.07 -29.40 9.69
N LYS A 80 5.89 -30.02 8.84
CA LYS A 80 7.20 -29.48 8.46
C LYS A 80 7.08 -28.10 7.81
N THR A 81 6.20 -27.95 6.83
CA THR A 81 5.99 -26.68 6.11
C THR A 81 5.45 -25.58 7.02
N ILE A 82 4.53 -25.91 7.94
CA ILE A 82 4.04 -24.96 8.96
C ILE A 82 5.18 -24.49 9.87
N ARG A 83 6.09 -25.38 10.27
CA ARG A 83 7.28 -25.00 11.06
C ARG A 83 8.21 -24.08 10.29
N GLU A 84 8.43 -24.33 9.01
CA GLU A 84 9.24 -23.50 8.12
C GLU A 84 8.62 -22.11 7.92
N LEU A 85 7.32 -22.04 7.62
CA LEU A 85 6.55 -20.80 7.57
C LEU A 85 6.69 -20.02 8.89
N GLY A 86 6.51 -20.69 10.04
CA GLY A 86 6.64 -20.05 11.34
C GLY A 86 8.05 -19.54 11.65
N LYS A 87 9.10 -20.19 11.11
CA LYS A 87 10.49 -19.70 11.19
C LYS A 87 10.68 -18.47 10.31
N ALA A 88 10.19 -18.48 9.07
CA ALA A 88 10.26 -17.34 8.17
C ALA A 88 9.57 -16.11 8.80
N CYS A 89 8.34 -16.27 9.33
CA CYS A 89 7.65 -15.17 10.00
C CYS A 89 8.40 -14.61 11.22
N ARG A 90 9.07 -15.45 12.03
CA ARG A 90 9.79 -14.99 13.23
C ARG A 90 11.14 -14.35 12.92
N ASN A 91 11.89 -14.96 12.00
CA ASN A 91 13.29 -14.61 11.77
C ASN A 91 13.41 -13.54 10.69
N TRP A 92 12.52 -13.54 9.69
CA TRP A 92 12.55 -12.63 8.55
C TRP A 92 11.40 -11.63 8.56
N GLY A 93 10.22 -12.01 9.03
CA GLY A 93 9.00 -11.20 8.92
C GLY A 93 8.39 -11.18 7.51
N PHE A 94 9.07 -11.72 6.51
CA PHE A 94 8.60 -11.90 5.13
C PHE A 94 9.14 -13.20 4.52
N PHE A 95 8.52 -13.64 3.42
CA PHE A 95 8.90 -14.84 2.67
C PHE A 95 8.31 -14.79 1.25
N MET A 96 8.89 -15.56 0.35
CA MET A 96 8.32 -15.83 -0.98
C MET A 96 7.41 -17.05 -0.92
N VAL A 97 6.41 -17.11 -1.79
CA VAL A 97 5.49 -18.26 -1.91
C VAL A 97 5.54 -18.83 -3.31
N THR A 98 5.65 -20.15 -3.42
CA THR A 98 5.56 -20.89 -4.68
C THR A 98 4.39 -21.87 -4.63
N ASN A 99 3.98 -22.41 -5.78
CA ASN A 99 2.91 -23.40 -5.89
C ASN A 99 1.59 -22.97 -5.21
N HIS A 100 1.31 -21.66 -5.20
CA HIS A 100 0.13 -21.03 -4.57
C HIS A 100 -1.19 -21.27 -5.33
N GLY A 101 -1.15 -21.94 -6.48
CA GLY A 101 -2.34 -22.28 -7.27
C GLY A 101 -3.05 -21.08 -7.91
N VAL A 102 -2.37 -19.94 -8.06
CA VAL A 102 -2.85 -18.81 -8.87
C VAL A 102 -2.26 -18.98 -10.28
N PRO A 103 -3.09 -19.13 -11.32
CA PRO A 103 -2.62 -19.27 -12.69
C PRO A 103 -1.76 -18.08 -13.14
N GLU A 104 -0.63 -18.34 -13.81
CA GLU A 104 0.25 -17.28 -14.32
C GLU A 104 -0.47 -16.30 -15.25
N ARG A 105 -1.40 -16.81 -16.08
CA ARG A 105 -2.22 -15.95 -16.96
C ARG A 105 -3.00 -14.88 -16.20
N MET A 106 -3.43 -15.18 -14.96
CA MET A 106 -4.15 -14.23 -14.12
C MET A 106 -3.20 -13.20 -13.52
N MET A 107 -1.99 -13.62 -13.11
CA MET A 107 -0.95 -12.68 -12.65
C MET A 107 -0.54 -11.71 -13.76
N LYS A 108 -0.38 -12.20 -15.00
CA LYS A 108 -0.11 -11.35 -16.16
C LYS A 108 -1.28 -10.39 -16.42
N ALA A 109 -2.51 -10.89 -16.42
CA ALA A 109 -3.70 -10.07 -16.66
C ALA A 109 -3.84 -8.91 -15.67
N ILE A 110 -3.56 -9.11 -14.37
CA ILE A 110 -3.64 -8.01 -13.39
C ILE A 110 -2.52 -6.99 -13.55
N ILE A 111 -1.31 -7.43 -13.90
CA ILE A 111 -0.21 -6.51 -14.19
C ILE A 111 -0.57 -5.65 -15.41
N GLU A 112 -1.08 -6.27 -16.48
CA GLU A 112 -1.47 -5.57 -17.70
C GLU A 112 -2.61 -4.58 -17.46
N VAL A 113 -3.65 -4.96 -16.73
CA VAL A 113 -4.78 -4.05 -16.49
C VAL A 113 -4.43 -2.89 -15.54
N CYS A 114 -3.49 -3.12 -14.62
CA CYS A 114 -2.90 -2.05 -13.83
C CYS A 114 -2.07 -1.11 -14.71
N ARG A 115 -1.28 -1.63 -15.65
CA ARG A 115 -0.53 -0.83 -16.63
C ARG A 115 -1.48 0.03 -17.46
N GLU A 116 -2.52 -0.57 -18.04
CA GLU A 116 -3.58 0.15 -18.76
C GLU A 116 -4.22 1.27 -17.91
N PHE A 117 -4.48 1.00 -16.62
CA PHE A 117 -4.98 2.02 -15.71
C PHE A 117 -4.01 3.19 -15.53
N PHE A 118 -2.71 2.94 -15.36
CA PHE A 118 -1.73 4.01 -15.16
C PHE A 118 -1.39 4.79 -16.44
N GLU A 119 -1.68 4.23 -17.62
CA GLU A 119 -1.61 4.94 -18.91
C GLU A 119 -2.83 5.82 -19.21
N LEU A 120 -3.91 5.75 -18.41
CA LEU A 120 -5.03 6.70 -18.55
C LEU A 120 -4.56 8.16 -18.31
N PRO A 121 -5.23 9.15 -18.92
CA PRO A 121 -4.97 10.56 -18.65
C PRO A 121 -5.05 10.88 -17.15
N GLU A 122 -4.26 11.85 -16.68
CA GLU A 122 -4.18 12.18 -15.26
C GLU A 122 -5.54 12.63 -14.71
N GLU A 123 -6.30 13.41 -15.48
CA GLU A 123 -7.64 13.87 -15.14
C GLU A 123 -8.61 12.71 -14.94
N GLU A 124 -8.51 11.68 -15.78
CA GLU A 124 -9.32 10.47 -15.65
C GLU A 124 -8.94 9.68 -14.41
N LYS A 125 -7.64 9.48 -14.15
CA LYS A 125 -7.17 8.77 -12.95
C LYS A 125 -7.57 9.49 -11.66
N ARG A 126 -7.44 10.82 -11.62
CA ARG A 126 -7.86 11.65 -10.47
C ARG A 126 -9.37 11.69 -10.29
N GLY A 127 -10.13 11.49 -11.35
CA GLY A 127 -11.59 11.32 -11.28
C GLY A 127 -12.04 9.93 -10.82
N ILE A 128 -11.12 8.95 -10.76
CA ILE A 128 -11.42 7.59 -10.31
C ILE A 128 -11.16 7.46 -8.80
N GLY A 129 -12.21 7.11 -8.08
CA GLY A 129 -12.16 6.88 -6.64
C GLY A 129 -12.50 8.11 -5.83
N GLY A 130 -12.50 7.94 -4.51
CA GLY A 130 -12.80 9.01 -3.58
C GLY A 130 -11.55 9.68 -3.01
N LYS A 131 -11.74 10.78 -2.28
CA LYS A 131 -10.67 11.63 -1.72
C LYS A 131 -10.33 11.26 -0.28
N HIS A 132 -11.22 10.55 0.41
CA HIS A 132 -11.05 10.13 1.79
C HIS A 132 -10.23 8.84 1.88
N VAL A 133 -9.45 8.69 2.94
CA VAL A 133 -8.53 7.55 3.12
C VAL A 133 -9.23 6.18 3.20
N LEU A 134 -10.51 6.20 3.60
CA LEU A 134 -11.39 5.03 3.71
C LEU A 134 -12.22 4.78 2.45
N ASP A 135 -12.11 5.63 1.42
CA ASP A 135 -12.87 5.41 0.20
C ASP A 135 -12.44 4.09 -0.46
N PRO A 136 -13.38 3.28 -0.97
CA PRO A 136 -13.06 1.92 -1.41
C PRO A 136 -12.13 1.85 -2.62
N ILE A 137 -12.08 2.93 -3.42
CA ILE A 137 -11.16 3.10 -4.53
C ILE A 137 -10.49 4.45 -4.32
N ARG A 138 -9.17 4.50 -4.39
CA ARG A 138 -8.40 5.74 -4.29
C ARG A 138 -7.19 5.69 -5.19
N PHE A 139 -7.06 6.67 -6.06
CA PHE A 139 -5.82 6.97 -6.76
C PHE A 139 -5.07 8.06 -6.01
N GLY A 140 -3.75 7.96 -5.93
CA GLY A 140 -2.91 8.94 -5.25
C GLY A 140 -1.44 8.83 -5.63
N THR A 141 -0.64 9.75 -5.10
CA THR A 141 0.80 9.79 -5.26
C THR A 141 1.46 9.88 -3.88
N SER A 142 2.71 9.43 -3.78
CA SER A 142 3.43 9.27 -2.51
C SER A 142 2.72 8.28 -1.55
N PHE A 143 2.90 8.45 -0.24
CA PHE A 143 2.24 7.68 0.82
C PHE A 143 1.12 8.52 1.47
N ASN A 144 1.48 9.65 2.09
CA ASN A 144 0.55 10.62 2.65
C ASN A 144 0.99 12.05 2.36
N GLU A 145 0.57 12.54 1.18
CA GLU A 145 0.89 13.89 0.68
C GLU A 145 0.60 15.04 1.66
N SER A 146 -0.33 14.87 2.60
CA SER A 146 -0.74 15.95 3.50
C SER A 146 0.13 16.09 4.75
N VAL A 147 0.95 15.09 5.08
CA VAL A 147 1.75 15.09 6.31
C VAL A 147 3.21 14.69 6.12
N ASP A 148 3.55 14.03 5.01
CA ASP A 148 4.90 13.52 4.80
C ASP A 148 5.85 14.66 4.39
N GLU A 149 6.96 14.79 5.12
CA GLU A 149 8.04 15.74 4.79
C GLU A 149 8.85 15.27 3.57
N ILE A 150 9.00 13.95 3.42
CA ILE A 150 9.68 13.29 2.29
C ILE A 150 8.67 12.40 1.60
N LEU A 151 8.44 12.64 0.32
CA LEU A 151 7.49 11.91 -0.50
C LEU A 151 8.12 10.66 -1.11
N CYS A 152 7.31 9.62 -1.31
CA CYS A 152 7.74 8.45 -2.07
C CYS A 152 7.68 8.76 -3.58
N TRP A 153 8.71 8.34 -4.33
CA TRP A 153 8.71 8.35 -5.79
C TRP A 153 7.81 7.24 -6.34
N ARG A 154 6.50 7.37 -6.13
CA ARG A 154 5.49 6.35 -6.43
C ARG A 154 4.11 6.97 -6.66
N ASP A 155 3.40 6.43 -7.66
CA ASP A 155 1.94 6.55 -7.77
C ASP A 155 1.27 5.24 -7.37
N TYR A 156 0.02 5.31 -6.89
CA TYR A 156 -0.72 4.13 -6.47
C TYR A 156 -2.21 4.20 -6.81
N VAL A 157 -2.79 3.01 -6.98
CA VAL A 157 -4.23 2.79 -6.90
C VAL A 157 -4.49 1.81 -5.75
N LYS A 158 -5.37 2.19 -4.83
CA LYS A 158 -5.82 1.40 -3.70
C LYS A 158 -7.26 0.98 -3.96
N ILE A 159 -7.53 -0.32 -3.80
CA ILE A 159 -8.86 -0.89 -4.07
C ILE A 159 -9.18 -1.87 -2.95
N PHE A 160 -10.23 -1.57 -2.19
CA PHE A 160 -10.80 -2.52 -1.26
C PHE A 160 -11.56 -3.61 -2.01
N GLN A 161 -11.21 -4.86 -1.73
CA GLN A 161 -11.84 -6.03 -2.32
C GLN A 161 -12.76 -6.75 -1.33
N HIS A 162 -12.60 -6.48 -0.03
CA HIS A 162 -13.33 -7.12 1.06
C HIS A 162 -13.72 -6.06 2.11
N PRO A 163 -14.90 -6.14 2.74
CA PRO A 163 -15.94 -7.17 2.58
C PRO A 163 -16.67 -7.11 1.23
N GLU A 164 -16.83 -5.92 0.67
CA GLU A 164 -17.52 -5.67 -0.59
C GLU A 164 -16.53 -5.58 -1.77
N PHE A 165 -16.99 -6.03 -2.93
CA PHE A 165 -16.18 -5.99 -4.15
C PHE A 165 -16.23 -4.60 -4.79
N HIS A 166 -15.08 -3.93 -4.87
CA HIS A 166 -14.93 -2.68 -5.60
C HIS A 166 -13.94 -2.81 -6.76
N SER A 167 -14.20 -2.06 -7.83
CA SER A 167 -13.30 -1.99 -8.98
C SER A 167 -13.47 -0.65 -9.68
N PRO A 168 -12.37 -0.05 -10.19
CA PRO A 168 -12.42 1.02 -11.18
C PRO A 168 -13.32 0.63 -12.37
N LYS A 169 -13.99 1.63 -12.94
CA LYS A 169 -14.77 1.48 -14.19
C LYS A 169 -13.89 1.51 -15.43
N LYS A 170 -12.68 2.06 -15.31
CA LYS A 170 -11.69 2.18 -16.38
C LYS A 170 -10.37 1.55 -15.92
N PRO A 171 -9.64 0.88 -16.83
CA PRO A 171 -10.13 0.37 -18.11
C PRO A 171 -11.32 -0.61 -17.93
N PRO A 172 -12.19 -0.82 -18.94
CA PRO A 172 -13.35 -1.71 -18.82
C PRO A 172 -12.99 -3.15 -18.42
N SER A 173 -11.79 -3.61 -18.82
CA SER A 173 -11.18 -4.89 -18.47
C SER A 173 -10.89 -5.05 -16.96
N PHE A 174 -10.68 -3.96 -16.22
CA PHE A 174 -10.22 -3.98 -14.83
C PHE A 174 -11.15 -4.80 -13.94
N ARG A 175 -12.46 -4.54 -14.04
CA ARG A 175 -13.45 -5.27 -13.25
C ARG A 175 -13.40 -6.77 -13.51
N PHE A 176 -13.34 -7.19 -14.77
CA PHE A 176 -13.34 -8.61 -15.13
C PHE A 176 -12.10 -9.32 -14.60
N VAL A 177 -10.92 -8.71 -14.75
CA VAL A 177 -9.66 -9.27 -14.27
C VAL A 177 -9.65 -9.38 -12.75
N VAL A 178 -10.09 -8.34 -12.03
CA VAL A 178 -10.12 -8.36 -10.56
C VAL A 178 -11.14 -9.37 -10.05
N VAL A 179 -12.32 -9.50 -10.67
CA VAL A 179 -13.31 -10.53 -10.32
C VAL A 179 -12.69 -11.93 -10.47
N GLN A 180 -11.99 -12.19 -11.57
CA GLN A 180 -11.33 -13.48 -11.81
C GLN A 180 -10.26 -13.80 -10.78
N ILE A 181 -9.67 -12.80 -10.13
CA ILE A 181 -8.63 -12.97 -9.11
C ILE A 181 -9.25 -13.09 -7.71
N TYR A 182 -10.23 -12.26 -7.42
CA TYR A 182 -10.86 -12.16 -6.09
C TYR A 182 -11.82 -13.31 -5.78
N LEU A 183 -12.56 -13.80 -6.78
CA LEU A 183 -13.58 -14.83 -6.56
C LEU A 183 -13.02 -16.25 -6.39
N PRO A 184 -11.97 -16.70 -7.10
CA PRO A 184 -11.41 -18.01 -6.86
C PRO A 184 -10.88 -18.14 -5.44
N SER A 185 -11.18 -19.28 -4.82
CA SER A 185 -10.79 -19.55 -3.45
C SER A 185 -9.28 -19.49 -3.23
N SER A 186 -8.44 -19.57 -4.27
CA SER A 186 -6.97 -19.60 -4.14
C SER A 186 -6.41 -18.39 -3.39
N ILE A 187 -6.84 -17.16 -3.71
CA ILE A 187 -6.33 -15.97 -3.01
C ILE A 187 -6.93 -15.85 -1.61
N LYS A 188 -8.22 -16.13 -1.45
CA LYS A 188 -8.85 -16.20 -0.12
C LYS A 188 -8.23 -17.27 0.77
N LYS A 189 -7.80 -18.41 0.21
CA LYS A 189 -7.07 -19.49 0.91
C LYS A 189 -5.68 -19.03 1.35
N VAL A 190 -4.95 -18.32 0.49
CA VAL A 190 -3.64 -17.75 0.86
C VAL A 190 -3.81 -16.76 2.02
N TYR A 191 -4.75 -15.82 1.91
CA TYR A 191 -5.03 -14.84 2.98
C TYR A 191 -5.54 -15.49 4.27
N SER A 192 -6.47 -16.45 4.20
CA SER A 192 -7.02 -17.07 5.40
C SER A 192 -6.01 -17.97 6.12
N GLN A 193 -5.18 -18.72 5.40
CA GLN A 193 -4.20 -19.62 6.01
C GLN A 193 -3.00 -18.87 6.60
N THR A 194 -2.54 -17.81 5.93
CA THR A 194 -1.47 -16.94 6.48
C THR A 194 -1.93 -16.19 7.72
N PHE A 195 -3.15 -15.64 7.72
CA PHE A 195 -3.69 -14.89 8.87
C PHE A 195 -4.08 -15.82 10.04
N PHE A 196 -4.58 -17.03 9.78
CA PHE A 196 -4.89 -17.98 10.84
C PHE A 196 -3.62 -18.44 11.59
N SER A 197 -2.51 -18.60 10.88
CA SER A 197 -1.23 -18.96 11.49
C SER A 197 -0.62 -17.84 12.35
N SER A 198 -0.89 -16.57 12.05
CA SER A 198 -0.42 -15.44 12.87
C SER A 198 -1.33 -15.18 14.07
N SER A 199 -2.64 -15.42 13.94
CA SER A 199 -3.60 -15.19 15.03
C SER A 199 -3.53 -16.22 16.18
N GLN A 200 -2.97 -17.41 15.95
CA GLN A 200 -2.75 -18.43 16.99
C GLN A 200 -1.53 -18.15 17.90
N LYS A 201 -0.81 -17.04 17.68
CA LYS A 201 0.37 -16.65 18.48
C LYS A 201 0.16 -15.46 19.42
N SER A 202 -1.06 -14.91 19.48
CA SER A 202 -1.42 -13.81 20.38
C SER A 202 -2.22 -14.26 21.61
N ARG A 203 -2.10 -15.53 22.03
CA ARG A 203 -2.62 -16.03 23.30
C ARG A 203 -1.57 -16.87 23.99
#